data_AF-A0A3C1K2M0-F1
#
_entry.id   AF-A0A3C1K2M0-F1
#
_cell.length_a   1.000
_cell.length_b   1.000
_cell.length_c   1.000
_cell.angle_alpha   90.00
_cell.angle_beta   90.00
_cell.angle_gamma   90.00
#
_symmetry.space_group_name_H-M   'P 1'
#
loop_
_entity.id
_entity.type
_entity.pdbx_description
1 polymer ?
#
loop_
_entity_poly.entity_id
_entity_poly.type
_entity_poly.pdbx_seq_one_letter_code
_entity_poly.pdbx_strand_id
1 'polypeptide(L)'
;MSKYISVEGKITSIEPIRTGEDRQENCCNLLISVRTDNRNVIKFFVDNDTYFIDNVNVRRGDNIIAFYDSSLLVPLIYPPQYRAVVISRNMRFKFVKVGRFNRELISDDGNFKLNLRPDTKIIMRNNQDFLCNIYGRDVAVVYSVSTKSFPAQITPIEIIVLCK
;
A
#
# COMPACT_ATOMS: atom_id res chain seq x y z
N MET A 1 10.21 13.10 6.25
CA MET A 1 9.10 13.00 5.27
C MET A 1 8.74 11.54 5.09
N SER A 2 7.45 11.21 4.91
CA SER A 2 7.02 9.82 4.70
C SER A 2 7.46 9.35 3.31
N LYS A 3 8.12 8.18 3.22
CA LYS A 3 8.55 7.57 1.94
C LYS A 3 7.37 7.12 1.07
N TYR A 4 6.26 6.74 1.71
CA TYR A 4 5.08 6.22 1.02
C TYR A 4 3.94 7.22 1.12
N ILE A 5 3.33 7.51 -0.03
CA ILE A 5 2.16 8.38 -0.15
C ILE A 5 0.96 7.52 -0.51
N SER A 6 -0.17 7.80 0.14
CA SER A 6 -1.45 7.15 -0.13
C SER A 6 -2.33 8.00 -1.04
N VAL A 7 -3.03 7.35 -1.95
CA VAL A 7 -4.06 7.94 -2.81
C VAL A 7 -5.34 7.15 -2.60
N GLU A 8 -6.41 7.85 -2.26
CA GLU A 8 -7.74 7.28 -2.14
C GLU A 8 -8.58 7.62 -3.38
N GLY A 9 -9.37 6.66 -3.84
CA GLY A 9 -10.28 6.89 -4.94
C GLY A 9 -10.99 5.65 -5.44
N LYS A 10 -11.76 5.84 -6.51
CA LYS A 10 -12.58 4.80 -7.14
C LYS A 10 -11.92 4.26 -8.40
N ILE A 11 -11.85 2.95 -8.55
CA ILE A 11 -11.33 2.31 -9.76
C ILE A 11 -12.27 2.59 -10.94
N THR A 12 -11.71 3.10 -12.03
CA THR A 12 -12.41 3.45 -13.27
C THR A 12 -12.10 2.49 -14.42
N SER A 13 -10.86 2.00 -14.53
CA SER A 13 -10.46 0.95 -15.47
C SER A 13 -9.35 0.08 -14.89
N ILE A 14 -9.26 -1.16 -15.38
CA ILE A 14 -8.18 -2.11 -15.13
C ILE A 14 -7.84 -2.70 -16.50
N GLU A 15 -6.63 -2.46 -16.97
CA GLU A 15 -6.19 -2.85 -18.32
C GLU A 15 -4.83 -3.55 -18.24
N PRO A 16 -4.58 -4.64 -18.99
CA PRO A 16 -3.26 -5.24 -19.06
C PRO A 16 -2.29 -4.30 -19.79
N ILE A 17 -1.02 -4.30 -19.38
CA ILE A 17 0.00 -3.46 -20.00
C ILE A 17 0.57 -4.19 -21.20
N ARG A 18 0.20 -3.69 -22.39
CA ARG A 18 0.64 -4.24 -23.67
C ARG A 18 1.80 -3.42 -24.24
N THR A 19 3.00 -3.61 -23.69
CA THR A 19 4.24 -2.99 -24.19
C THR A 19 5.18 -4.04 -24.79
N GLY A 20 5.72 -3.78 -26.00
CA GLY A 20 6.66 -4.66 -26.70
C GLY A 20 6.07 -5.38 -27.93
N GLU A 21 6.89 -6.24 -28.57
CA GLU A 21 6.48 -7.09 -29.70
C GLU A 21 5.51 -8.20 -29.28
N ASP A 22 5.56 -8.62 -28.01
CA ASP A 22 4.70 -9.65 -27.40
C ASP A 22 3.37 -9.09 -26.88
N ARG A 23 2.61 -8.44 -27.78
CA ARG A 23 1.31 -7.80 -27.47
C ARG A 23 0.22 -8.73 -26.91
N GLN A 24 0.47 -10.04 -26.89
CA GLN A 24 -0.49 -11.07 -26.50
C GLN A 24 -0.20 -11.77 -25.16
N GLU A 25 1.00 -11.66 -24.57
CA GLU A 25 1.39 -12.57 -23.48
C GLU A 25 1.67 -11.91 -22.12
N ASN A 26 1.93 -10.60 -22.03
CA ASN A 26 2.25 -9.96 -20.75
C ASN A 26 0.99 -9.49 -19.98
N CYS A 27 0.18 -10.45 -19.53
CA CYS A 27 -1.03 -10.20 -18.72
C CYS A 27 -0.75 -10.11 -17.20
N CYS A 28 0.49 -10.32 -16.76
CA CYS A 28 0.88 -10.27 -15.36
C CYS A 28 1.03 -8.85 -14.81
N ASN A 29 1.07 -7.86 -15.71
CA ASN A 29 1.16 -6.44 -15.35
C ASN A 29 -0.12 -5.72 -15.73
N LEU A 30 -0.66 -4.95 -14.80
CA LEU A 30 -1.92 -4.24 -14.94
C LEU A 30 -1.72 -2.73 -14.75
N LEU A 31 -2.52 -1.96 -15.46
CA LEU A 31 -2.68 -0.52 -15.28
C LEU A 31 -4.06 -0.27 -14.69
N ILE A 32 -4.09 0.21 -13.45
CA ILE A 32 -5.33 0.54 -12.74
C ILE A 32 -5.52 2.05 -12.77
N SER A 33 -6.60 2.52 -13.38
CA SER A 33 -6.97 3.94 -13.38
C SER A 33 -7.88 4.25 -12.19
N VAL A 34 -7.42 5.11 -11.30
CA VAL A 34 -8.14 5.53 -10.09
C VAL A 34 -8.56 6.98 -10.22
N ARG A 35 -9.83 7.26 -9.98
CA ARG A 35 -10.36 8.62 -9.89
C ARG A 35 -10.48 9.03 -8.43
N THR A 36 -9.76 10.07 -8.05
CA THR A 36 -9.80 10.64 -6.69
C THR A 36 -11.04 11.53 -6.51
N ASP A 37 -11.32 11.92 -5.27
CA ASP A 37 -12.46 12.79 -4.93
C ASP A 37 -12.39 14.15 -5.63
N ASN A 38 -11.18 14.66 -5.86
CA ASN A 38 -10.92 15.89 -6.61
C ASN A 38 -11.11 15.73 -8.13
N ARG A 39 -11.69 14.61 -8.59
CA ARG A 39 -11.91 14.24 -10.00
C ARG A 39 -10.65 14.06 -10.85
N ASN A 40 -9.47 14.08 -10.21
CA ASN A 40 -8.22 13.75 -10.89
C ASN A 40 -8.13 12.25 -11.14
N VAL A 41 -7.59 11.87 -12.29
CA VAL A 41 -7.28 10.48 -12.62
C VAL A 41 -5.81 10.25 -12.38
N ILE A 42 -5.49 9.14 -11.70
CA ILE A 42 -4.13 8.68 -11.45
C ILE A 42 -4.07 7.23 -11.93
N LYS A 43 -2.99 6.86 -12.63
CA LYS A 43 -2.78 5.48 -13.06
C LYS A 43 -1.76 4.79 -12.16
N PHE A 44 -2.08 3.58 -11.73
CA PHE A 44 -1.18 2.74 -10.95
C PHE A 44 -0.71 1.57 -11.80
N PHE A 45 0.60 1.47 -11.97
CA PHE A 45 1.26 0.28 -12.49
C PHE A 45 1.28 -0.78 -11.38
N VAL A 46 0.71 -1.94 -11.68
CA VAL A 46 0.59 -3.08 -10.78
C VAL A 46 1.34 -4.24 -11.42
N ASP A 47 2.26 -4.80 -10.66
CA ASP A 47 3.11 -5.92 -11.01
C ASP A 47 3.10 -6.97 -9.90
N ASN A 48 3.93 -8.01 -10.05
CA ASN A 48 4.09 -9.06 -9.05
C ASN A 48 4.66 -8.53 -7.72
N ASP A 49 5.22 -7.32 -7.68
CA ASP A 49 5.72 -6.67 -6.47
C ASP A 49 4.68 -5.84 -5.73
N THR A 50 3.52 -5.62 -6.34
CA THR A 50 2.39 -4.94 -5.71
C THR A 50 1.69 -5.90 -4.75
N TYR A 51 1.56 -5.51 -3.47
CA TYR A 51 0.82 -6.31 -2.49
C TYR A 51 -0.63 -5.82 -2.32
N PHE A 52 -1.59 -6.72 -2.44
CA PHE A 52 -3.00 -6.44 -2.15
C PHE A 52 -3.32 -6.91 -0.72
N ILE A 53 -3.72 -5.98 0.16
CA ILE A 53 -4.13 -6.29 1.54
C ILE A 53 -5.28 -7.32 1.50
N ASP A 54 -5.25 -8.32 2.38
CA ASP A 54 -6.15 -9.50 2.41
C ASP A 54 -6.20 -10.33 1.13
N ASN A 55 -5.23 -10.18 0.22
CA ASN A 55 -5.26 -10.79 -1.11
C ASN A 55 -6.55 -10.43 -1.89
N VAL A 56 -7.08 -9.21 -1.68
CA VAL A 56 -8.32 -8.80 -2.32
C VAL A 56 -8.18 -8.73 -3.83
N ASN A 57 -9.14 -9.32 -4.54
CA ASN A 57 -9.32 -9.08 -5.96
C ASN A 57 -10.16 -7.81 -6.17
N VAL A 58 -9.55 -6.78 -6.75
CA VAL A 58 -10.20 -5.47 -6.98
C VAL A 58 -10.89 -5.41 -8.35
N ARG A 59 -11.99 -4.66 -8.44
CA ARG A 59 -12.77 -4.53 -9.67
C ARG A 59 -13.08 -3.07 -9.97
N ARG A 60 -13.45 -2.80 -11.22
CA ARG A 60 -13.99 -1.49 -11.63
C ARG A 60 -15.16 -1.12 -10.71
N GLY A 61 -15.10 0.08 -10.13
CA GLY A 61 -16.08 0.58 -9.19
C GLY A 61 -15.72 0.41 -7.71
N ASP A 62 -14.70 -0.37 -7.36
CA ASP A 62 -14.23 -0.48 -5.99
C ASP A 62 -13.59 0.83 -5.53
N ASN A 63 -13.80 1.19 -4.26
CA ASN A 63 -13.04 2.25 -3.59
C ASN A 63 -11.79 1.62 -2.97
N ILE A 64 -10.63 2.18 -3.28
CA ILE A 64 -9.34 1.68 -2.84
C ILE A 64 -8.46 2.79 -2.27
N ILE A 65 -7.45 2.36 -1.53
CA ILE A 65 -6.31 3.16 -1.09
C ILE A 65 -5.07 2.52 -1.72
N ALA A 66 -4.38 3.26 -2.58
CA ALA A 66 -3.14 2.82 -3.21
C ALA A 66 -1.94 3.58 -2.61
N PHE A 67 -0.90 2.86 -2.26
CA PHE A 67 0.35 3.41 -1.73
C PHE A 67 1.44 3.29 -2.77
N TYR A 68 2.17 4.38 -3.02
CA TYR A 68 3.34 4.39 -3.90
C TYR A 68 4.55 4.99 -3.19
N ASP A 69 5.74 4.63 -3.66
CA ASP A 69 7.01 5.16 -3.15
C ASP A 69 7.30 6.52 -3.80
N SER A 70 7.29 7.59 -3.00
CA SER A 70 7.50 8.95 -3.49
C SER A 70 8.98 9.29 -3.72
N SER A 71 9.90 8.39 -3.35
CA SER A 71 11.34 8.57 -3.60
C SER A 71 11.76 8.14 -5.00
N LEU A 72 10.89 7.45 -5.75
CA LEU A 72 11.15 7.02 -7.11
C LEU A 72 10.89 8.16 -8.10
N LEU A 73 11.75 8.26 -9.12
CA LEU A 73 11.56 9.20 -10.23
C LEU A 73 10.34 8.78 -11.05
N VAL A 74 9.43 9.72 -11.29
CA VAL A 74 8.19 9.50 -12.05
C VAL A 74 8.13 10.43 -13.26
N PRO A 75 7.69 9.94 -14.45
CA PRO A 75 7.51 10.80 -15.62
C PRO A 75 6.46 11.89 -15.37
N LEU A 76 6.77 13.12 -15.79
CA LEU A 76 5.84 14.27 -15.71
C LEU A 76 4.85 14.26 -16.90
N ILE A 77 3.97 13.26 -16.91
CA ILE A 77 2.91 13.10 -17.93
C ILE A 77 1.52 13.08 -17.30
N TYR A 78 0.48 13.39 -18.08
CA TYR A 78 -0.91 13.32 -17.64
C TYR A 78 -1.69 12.20 -18.35
N PRO A 79 -2.48 11.38 -17.64
CA PRO A 79 -2.57 11.30 -16.17
C PRO A 79 -1.25 10.83 -15.55
N PRO A 80 -0.91 11.29 -14.32
CA PRO A 80 0.28 10.83 -13.62
C PRO A 80 0.23 9.32 -13.39
N GLN A 81 1.40 8.67 -13.49
CA GLN A 81 1.54 7.23 -13.35
C GLN A 81 2.51 6.90 -12.21
N TYR A 82 2.08 6.04 -11.28
CA TYR A 82 2.89 5.59 -10.14
C TYR A 82 2.95 4.08 -10.09
N ARG A 83 4.06 3.52 -9.60
CA ARG A 83 4.12 2.09 -9.25
C ARG A 83 3.45 1.87 -7.90
N ALA A 84 2.43 1.04 -7.87
CA ALA A 84 1.80 0.66 -6.62
C ALA A 84 2.72 -0.27 -5.83
N VAL A 85 2.81 -0.03 -4.53
CA VAL A 85 3.53 -0.88 -3.58
C VAL A 85 2.53 -1.70 -2.77
N VAL A 86 1.47 -1.04 -2.31
CA VAL A 86 0.37 -1.68 -1.58
C VAL A 86 -0.95 -1.14 -2.10
N ILE A 87 -1.93 -2.00 -2.31
CA ILE A 87 -3.32 -1.63 -2.58
C ILE A 87 -4.22 -2.27 -1.53
N SER A 88 -5.14 -1.48 -0.97
CA SER A 88 -6.17 -1.96 -0.06
C SER A 88 -7.54 -1.49 -0.54
N ARG A 89 -8.59 -2.26 -0.24
CA ARG A 89 -9.95 -1.70 -0.30
C ARG A 89 -10.13 -0.65 0.78
N ASN A 90 -10.82 0.43 0.45
CA ASN A 90 -11.22 1.44 1.42
C ASN A 90 -12.45 0.92 2.16
N MET A 91 -12.26 0.49 3.41
CA MET A 91 -13.30 -0.09 4.26
C MET A 91 -13.44 0.71 5.55
N ARG A 92 -14.67 0.81 6.04
CA ARG A 92 -14.94 1.50 7.30
C ARG A 92 -14.23 0.78 8.44
N PHE A 93 -13.58 1.54 9.32
CA PHE A 93 -12.83 1.03 10.48
C PHE A 93 -11.64 0.11 10.13
N LYS A 94 -11.15 0.15 8.88
CA LYS A 94 -9.93 -0.52 8.46
C LYS A 94 -9.01 0.49 7.77
N PHE A 95 -7.95 0.85 8.47
CA PHE A 95 -6.94 1.79 8.01
C PHE A 95 -5.65 1.05 7.71
N VAL A 96 -4.90 1.57 6.75
CA VAL A 96 -3.61 1.03 6.34
C VAL A 96 -2.58 2.14 6.40
N LYS A 97 -1.43 1.85 7.00
CA LYS A 97 -0.25 2.72 6.98
C LYS A 97 0.92 1.95 6.42
N VAL A 98 1.52 2.44 5.35
CA VAL A 98 2.75 1.88 4.78
C VAL A 98 3.92 2.76 5.21
N GLY A 99 5.00 2.14 5.69
CA GLY A 99 6.15 2.85 6.23
C GLY A 99 7.23 1.94 6.75
N ARG A 100 8.33 2.54 7.22
CA ARG A 100 9.33 1.87 8.06
C ARG A 100 9.21 2.37 9.48
N PHE A 101 9.59 1.50 10.40
CA PHE A 101 9.56 1.77 11.83
C PHE A 101 10.94 1.51 12.43
N ASN A 102 11.38 2.40 13.31
CA ASN A 102 12.66 2.27 14.01
C ASN A 102 12.59 1.20 15.13
N ARG A 103 13.67 1.04 15.90
CA ARG A 103 13.74 0.06 17.02
C ARG A 103 12.73 0.32 18.13
N GLU A 104 12.23 1.54 18.26
CA GLU A 104 11.20 1.95 19.22
C GLU A 104 9.78 1.84 18.63
N LEU A 105 9.66 1.25 17.43
CA LEU A 105 8.43 1.12 16.67
C LEU A 105 7.78 2.45 16.30
N ILE A 106 8.58 3.50 16.13
CA ILE A 106 8.14 4.81 15.67
C ILE A 106 8.35 4.89 14.17
N SER A 107 7.36 5.39 13.44
CA SER A 107 7.41 5.56 11.99
C SER A 107 8.50 6.54 11.56
N ASP A 108 9.05 6.38 10.36
CA ASP A 108 10.06 7.30 9.78
C ASP A 108 9.58 8.78 9.72
N ASP A 109 8.27 9.01 9.67
CA ASP A 109 7.68 10.36 9.71
C ASP A 109 7.38 10.87 11.13
N GLY A 110 7.66 10.08 12.17
CA GLY A 110 7.47 10.43 13.58
C GLY A 110 6.01 10.51 14.02
N ASN A 111 5.05 10.24 13.14
CA ASN A 111 3.63 10.45 13.42
C ASN A 111 2.98 9.30 14.17
N PHE A 112 3.50 8.08 14.02
CA PHE A 112 2.90 6.88 14.57
C PHE A 112 3.88 6.06 15.39
N LYS A 113 3.38 5.48 16.48
CA LYS A 113 4.08 4.47 17.27
C LYS A 113 3.25 3.20 17.32
N LEU A 114 3.85 2.05 17.01
CA LEU A 114 3.16 0.77 17.09
C LEU A 114 3.24 0.20 18.51
N ASN A 115 2.08 -0.24 19.00
CA ASN A 115 1.95 -1.01 20.23
C ASN A 115 1.58 -2.44 19.84
N LEU A 116 2.59 -3.30 19.72
CA LEU A 116 2.39 -4.72 19.39
C LEU A 116 1.71 -5.43 20.56
N ARG A 117 0.67 -6.19 20.26
CA ARG A 117 0.03 -7.08 21.22
C ARG A 117 0.31 -8.54 20.81
N PRO A 118 0.16 -9.51 21.73
CA PRO A 118 0.37 -10.92 21.41
C PRO A 118 -0.51 -11.46 20.27
N ASP A 119 -1.65 -10.81 20.00
CA ASP A 119 -2.59 -11.13 18.92
C ASP A 119 -2.30 -10.40 17.60
N THR A 120 -1.30 -9.51 17.56
CA THR A 120 -0.88 -8.86 16.31
C THR A 120 -0.23 -9.88 15.37
N LYS A 121 -0.84 -10.10 14.21
CA LYS A 121 -0.28 -10.97 13.17
C LYS A 121 0.84 -10.25 12.44
N ILE A 122 2.00 -10.89 12.31
CA ILE A 122 3.12 -10.37 11.53
C ILE A 122 3.44 -11.40 10.45
N ILE A 123 3.14 -11.05 9.20
CA ILE A 123 3.20 -11.97 8.07
C ILE A 123 4.03 -11.41 6.92
N MET A 124 4.50 -12.29 6.07
CA MET A 124 5.12 -11.97 4.79
C MET A 124 4.06 -11.88 3.70
N ARG A 125 4.44 -11.32 2.54
CA ARG A 125 3.56 -11.18 1.36
C ARG A 125 2.93 -12.50 0.89
N ASN A 126 3.58 -13.63 1.12
CA ASN A 126 3.08 -14.98 0.82
C ASN A 126 2.24 -15.61 1.94
N ASN A 127 1.76 -14.80 2.89
CA ASN A 127 0.90 -15.22 4.00
C ASN A 127 1.54 -16.23 4.96
N GLN A 128 2.88 -16.26 5.03
CA GLN A 128 3.63 -17.02 6.03
C GLN A 128 4.02 -16.14 7.21
N ASP A 129 4.20 -16.73 8.40
CA ASP A 129 4.63 -16.00 9.58
C ASP A 129 6.01 -15.38 9.38
N PHE A 130 6.14 -14.12 9.76
CA PHE A 130 7.43 -13.43 9.75
C PHE A 130 8.11 -13.58 11.11
N LEU A 131 9.20 -14.35 11.13
CA LEU A 131 9.89 -14.75 12.36
C LEU A 131 11.01 -13.79 12.79
N CYS A 132 11.21 -12.69 12.06
CA CYS A 132 12.28 -11.73 12.30
C CYS A 132 11.71 -10.41 12.88
N ASN A 133 12.62 -9.52 13.30
CA ASN A 133 12.23 -8.17 13.71
C ASN A 133 11.81 -7.31 12.49
N ILE A 134 10.77 -6.49 12.67
CA ILE A 134 10.24 -5.57 11.66
C ILE A 134 11.02 -4.24 11.56
N TYR A 135 11.95 -3.98 12.49
CA TYR A 135 12.70 -2.72 12.55
C TYR A 135 13.47 -2.44 11.27
N GLY A 136 13.33 -1.22 10.73
CA GLY A 136 14.00 -0.76 9.51
C GLY A 136 13.47 -1.39 8.22
N ARG A 137 12.41 -2.22 8.27
CA ARG A 137 11.82 -2.86 7.10
C ARG A 137 10.61 -2.09 6.61
N ASP A 138 10.38 -2.16 5.30
CA ASP A 138 9.16 -1.64 4.68
C ASP A 138 7.98 -2.56 5.06
N VAL A 139 6.99 -2.02 5.77
CA VAL A 139 5.82 -2.77 6.25
C VAL A 139 4.52 -2.04 5.93
N ALA A 140 3.45 -2.80 5.74
CA ALA A 140 2.07 -2.32 5.70
C ALA A 140 1.38 -2.71 7.01
N VAL A 141 0.93 -1.70 7.76
CA VAL A 141 0.28 -1.86 9.06
C VAL A 141 -1.21 -1.66 8.88
N VAL A 142 -1.99 -2.69 9.22
CA VAL A 142 -3.44 -2.67 9.22
C VAL A 142 -3.93 -2.43 10.64
N TYR A 143 -4.79 -1.44 10.83
CA TYR A 143 -5.32 -1.05 12.14
C TYR A 143 -6.74 -0.48 12.04
N SER A 144 -7.45 -0.42 13.16
CA SER A 144 -8.82 0.10 13.22
C SER A 144 -8.95 1.42 13.97
N VAL A 145 -8.11 1.64 14.98
CA VAL A 145 -8.14 2.81 15.85
C VAL A 145 -6.72 3.30 16.17
N SER A 146 -6.59 4.59 16.41
CA SER A 146 -5.37 5.24 16.90
C SER A 146 -5.69 6.20 18.04
N THR A 147 -4.72 6.46 18.91
CA THR A 147 -4.85 7.50 19.94
C THR A 147 -4.71 8.90 19.34
N LYS A 148 -5.19 9.90 20.07
CA LYS A 148 -5.01 11.33 19.72
C LYS A 148 -3.72 11.94 20.31
N SER A 149 -2.76 11.11 20.71
CA SER A 149 -1.44 11.57 21.21
C SER A 149 -0.49 11.90 20.06
N PHE A 150 0.63 12.56 20.37
CA PHE A 150 1.73 12.73 19.43
C PHE A 150 3.01 12.09 20.02
N PRO A 151 3.57 11.03 19.40
CA PRO A 151 3.04 10.30 18.24
C PRO A 151 1.72 9.59 18.55
N ALA A 152 0.90 9.39 17.52
CA ALA A 152 -0.33 8.61 17.63
C ALA A 152 0.02 7.14 17.81
N GLN A 153 -0.55 6.51 18.83
CA GLN A 153 -0.31 5.11 19.12
C GLN A 153 -1.32 4.25 18.37
N ILE A 154 -0.82 3.26 17.64
CA ILE A 154 -1.62 2.31 16.87
C ILE A 154 -1.39 0.93 17.47
N THR A 155 -2.48 0.19 17.69
CA THR A 155 -2.43 -1.25 17.93
C THR A 155 -2.76 -1.98 16.62
N PRO A 156 -1.76 -2.60 15.97
CA PRO A 156 -2.00 -3.26 14.69
C PRO A 156 -2.81 -4.54 14.87
N ILE A 157 -3.74 -4.75 13.93
CA ILE A 157 -4.40 -6.04 13.74
C ILE A 157 -3.45 -6.98 12.99
N GLU A 158 -2.80 -6.44 11.96
CA GLU A 158 -1.90 -7.18 11.09
C GLU A 158 -0.78 -6.27 10.59
N ILE A 159 0.41 -6.83 10.45
CA ILE A 159 1.59 -6.19 9.88
C ILE A 159 2.09 -7.09 8.77
N ILE A 160 2.11 -6.57 7.55
CA ILE A 160 2.65 -7.27 6.38
C ILE A 160 4.03 -6.72 6.08
N VAL A 161 5.04 -7.58 6.12
CA VAL A 161 6.41 -7.23 5.76
C VAL A 161 6.57 -7.36 4.25
N LEU A 162 6.93 -6.24 3.60
CA LEU A 162 6.94 -6.14 2.15
C LEU A 162 8.18 -6.74 1.47
N CYS A 163 9.14 -7.25 2.25
CA CYS A 163 10.36 -7.96 1.82
C CYS A 163 10.76 -7.67 0.36
N LYS A 164 11.48 -6.56 0.15
CA LYS A 164 12.10 -6.22 -1.12
C LYS A 164 13.44 -6.93 -1.27
#